data_AF-A0A383BM08-F1
#
_entry.id   AF-A0A383BM08-F1
#
_cell.length_a   1.000
_cell.length_b   1.000
_cell.length_c   1.000
_cell.angle_alpha   90.00
_cell.angle_beta   90.00
_cell.angle_gamma   90.00
#
_symmetry.space_group_name_H-M   'P 1'
#
loop_
_entity.id
_entity.type
_entity.pdbx_description
1 polymer ?
#
loop_
_entity_poly.entity_id
_entity_poly.type
_entity_poly.pdbx_seq_one_letter_code
_entity_poly.pdbx_strand_id
1 'polypeptide(L)'
;MDGFNVTIPHKQSVIPFLNKLDESAKIIGAVNCVHNGKGFNTDWIGFLIAMDLNHIELKGKNCLILGAGGAARAIAFALANNGVKSIS
;
A
#
# COMPACT_ATOMS: atom_id res chain seq x y z
N MET A 1 2.98 -3.95 -23.92
CA MET A 1 3.46 -3.05 -22.86
C MET A 1 3.50 -3.88 -21.60
N ASP A 2 4.68 -4.06 -21.02
CA ASP A 2 4.88 -5.09 -20.00
C ASP A 2 4.46 -4.59 -18.60
N GLY A 3 4.26 -3.29 -18.43
CA GLY A 3 3.67 -2.71 -17.23
C GLY A 3 3.66 -1.18 -17.23
N PHE A 4 3.04 -0.61 -16.21
CA PHE A 4 3.03 0.83 -15.94
C PHE A 4 2.76 1.11 -14.45
N ASN A 5 3.21 2.28 -13.99
CA ASN A 5 2.89 2.76 -12.65
C ASN A 5 1.63 3.64 -12.67
N VAL A 6 0.89 3.60 -11.57
CA VAL A 6 -0.32 4.38 -11.33
C VAL A 6 -0.10 5.27 -10.11
N THR A 7 -0.42 6.55 -10.24
CA THR A 7 -0.27 7.53 -9.16
C THR A 7 -1.55 8.32 -8.93
N ILE A 8 -1.52 9.29 -8.02
CA ILE A 8 -2.65 10.17 -7.69
C ILE A 8 -3.18 10.84 -8.98
N PRO A 9 -4.51 10.95 -9.16
CA PRO A 9 -5.60 10.45 -8.30
C PRO A 9 -6.08 9.02 -8.63
N HIS A 10 -5.35 8.27 -9.47
CA HIS A 10 -5.86 7.10 -10.17
C HIS A 10 -5.64 5.75 -9.48
N LYS A 11 -4.97 5.71 -8.32
CA LYS A 11 -4.64 4.44 -7.65
C LYS A 11 -5.87 3.57 -7.31
N GLN A 12 -7.04 4.19 -7.10
CA GLN A 12 -8.28 3.45 -6.83
C GLN A 12 -9.13 3.28 -8.09
N SER A 13 -9.21 4.32 -8.93
CA SER A 13 -10.05 4.30 -10.12
C SER A 13 -9.51 3.43 -11.25
N VAL A 14 -8.25 2.97 -11.19
CA VAL A 14 -7.72 1.98 -12.14
C VAL A 14 -8.27 0.57 -11.90
N ILE A 15 -8.70 0.25 -10.68
CA ILE A 15 -9.07 -1.12 -10.27
C ILE A 15 -10.15 -1.75 -11.17
N PRO A 16 -11.25 -1.05 -11.53
CA PRO A 16 -12.28 -1.63 -12.40
C PRO A 16 -11.80 -2.01 -13.81
N PHE A 17 -10.64 -1.51 -14.24
CA PHE A 17 -10.05 -1.79 -15.55
C PHE A 17 -9.05 -2.96 -15.53
N LEU A 18 -8.84 -3.61 -14.36
CA LEU A 18 -7.87 -4.69 -14.19
C LEU A 18 -8.57 -6.02 -13.92
N ASN A 19 -8.22 -7.05 -14.69
CA ASN A 19 -8.82 -8.39 -14.55
C ASN A 19 -8.27 -9.18 -13.34
N LYS A 20 -7.07 -8.83 -12.87
CA LYS A 20 -6.39 -9.53 -11.77
C LYS A 20 -5.74 -8.52 -10.85
N LEU A 21 -5.83 -8.79 -9.54
CA LEU A 21 -5.16 -8.03 -8.50
C LEU A 21 -4.37 -8.97 -7.60
N ASP A 22 -3.25 -8.48 -7.10
CA ASP A 22 -2.56 -9.09 -5.97
C ASP A 22 -3.41 -9.02 -4.69
N GLU A 23 -3.29 -10.01 -3.80
CA GLU A 23 -4.08 -10.05 -2.57
C GLU A 23 -3.86 -8.82 -1.70
N SER A 24 -2.61 -8.34 -1.60
CA SER A 24 -2.31 -7.10 -0.89
C SER A 24 -3.03 -5.90 -1.51
N ALA A 25 -3.02 -5.79 -2.84
CA ALA A 25 -3.69 -4.71 -3.56
C ALA A 25 -5.22 -4.75 -3.41
N LYS A 26 -5.82 -5.95 -3.34
CA LYS A 26 -7.25 -6.13 -3.06
C LYS A 26 -7.62 -5.61 -1.68
N ILE A 27 -6.86 -6.00 -0.65
CA ILE A 27 -7.12 -5.59 0.74
C ILE A 27 -6.91 -4.07 0.90
N ILE A 28 -5.83 -3.54 0.33
CA ILE A 28 -5.52 -2.10 0.38
C ILE A 28 -6.58 -1.29 -0.37
N GLY A 29 -7.16 -1.85 -1.44
CA GLY A 29 -8.10 -1.15 -2.31
C GLY A 29 -7.45 -0.04 -3.14
N ALA A 30 -6.16 -0.19 -3.46
CA ALA A 30 -5.40 0.73 -4.32
C ALA A 30 -4.28 -0.01 -5.08
N VAL A 31 -4.05 0.36 -6.33
CA VAL A 31 -3.01 -0.18 -7.22
C VAL A 31 -2.06 0.96 -7.61
N ASN A 32 -0.75 0.75 -7.46
CA ASN A 32 0.28 1.69 -7.90
C ASN A 32 1.17 1.13 -9.02
N CYS A 33 1.08 -0.17 -9.31
CA CYS A 33 1.88 -0.85 -10.32
C CYS A 33 1.01 -1.88 -11.05
N VAL A 34 1.06 -1.88 -12.37
CA VAL A 34 0.43 -2.89 -13.23
C VAL A 34 1.54 -3.58 -14.01
N HIS A 35 1.59 -4.90 -13.95
CA HIS A 35 2.55 -5.70 -14.71
C HIS A 35 1.83 -6.90 -15.31
N ASN A 36 1.99 -7.12 -16.63
CA ASN A 36 1.30 -8.18 -17.37
C ASN A 36 -0.22 -8.25 -17.09
N GLY A 37 -0.87 -7.09 -16.97
CA GLY A 37 -2.31 -6.97 -16.72
C GLY A 37 -2.77 -7.31 -15.30
N LYS A 38 -1.85 -7.62 -14.36
CA LYS A 38 -2.15 -7.78 -12.93
C LYS A 38 -1.78 -6.50 -12.18
N GLY A 39 -2.68 -6.03 -11.32
CA GLY A 39 -2.47 -4.89 -10.43
C GLY A 39 -1.81 -5.27 -9.11
N PHE A 40 -0.88 -4.45 -8.66
CA PHE A 40 -0.11 -4.60 -7.43
C PHE A 40 -0.11 -3.27 -6.65
N ASN A 41 0.12 -3.38 -5.34
CA ASN A 41 0.46 -2.25 -4.50
C ASN A 41 1.84 -2.50 -3.89
N THR A 42 2.82 -1.68 -4.24
CA THR A 42 4.19 -1.77 -3.69
C THR A 42 4.48 -0.70 -2.64
N ASP A 43 3.55 0.24 -2.40
CA ASP A 43 3.76 1.32 -1.43
C ASP A 43 3.94 0.75 -0.01
N TRP A 44 3.20 -0.29 0.35
CA TRP A 44 3.30 -0.92 1.69
C TRP A 44 4.65 -1.61 1.90
N ILE A 45 5.21 -2.21 0.86
CA ILE A 45 6.54 -2.84 0.88
C ILE A 45 7.61 -1.75 1.04
N GLY A 46 7.53 -0.70 0.23
CA GLY A 46 8.44 0.44 0.31
C GLY A 46 8.42 1.12 1.68
N PHE A 47 7.23 1.23 2.29
CA PHE A 47 7.11 1.74 3.66
C PHE A 47 7.85 0.88 4.69
N LEU A 48 7.69 -0.45 4.66
CA LEU A 48 8.38 -1.34 5.60
C LEU A 48 9.90 -1.31 5.41
N ILE A 49 10.37 -1.30 4.16
CA ILE A 49 11.79 -1.13 3.85
C ILE A 49 12.31 0.20 4.41
N ALA A 50 11.56 1.29 4.26
CA ALA A 50 11.94 2.58 4.82
C ALA A 50 12.01 2.58 6.35
N MET A 51 11.10 1.89 7.04
CA MET A 51 11.16 1.75 8.51
C MET A 51 12.41 0.98 8.94
N ASP A 52 12.74 -0.13 8.26
CA ASP A 52 13.92 -0.94 8.56
C ASP A 52 15.23 -0.16 8.33
N LEU A 53 15.36 0.51 7.16
CA LEU A 53 16.53 1.33 6.82
C LEU A 53 16.77 2.50 7.80
N ASN A 54 15.72 2.96 8.48
CA ASN A 54 15.80 4.04 9.47
C ASN A 54 15.79 3.51 10.92
N HIS A 55 15.88 2.20 11.12
CA HIS A 55 15.87 1.55 12.44
C HIS A 55 14.63 1.88 13.29
N ILE A 56 13.46 1.99 12.65
CA ILE A 56 12.18 2.29 13.31
C ILE A 56 11.44 0.99 13.60
N GLU A 57 11.32 0.62 14.88
CA GLU A 57 10.51 -0.51 15.32
C GLU A 57 9.02 -0.13 15.43
N LEU A 58 8.17 -0.86 14.70
CA LEU A 58 6.72 -0.62 14.66
C LEU A 58 5.94 -1.30 15.81
N LYS A 59 6.46 -2.41 16.34
CA LYS A 59 5.74 -3.25 17.29
C LYS A 59 5.35 -2.47 18.54
N GLY A 60 4.06 -2.53 18.91
CA GLY A 60 3.52 -1.88 20.11
C GLY A 60 3.45 -0.34 20.05
N LYS A 61 3.80 0.29 18.93
CA LYS A 61 3.71 1.75 18.76
C LYS A 61 2.27 2.20 18.47
N ASN A 62 1.95 3.43 18.82
CA ASN A 62 0.73 4.11 18.34
C ASN A 62 1.11 4.95 17.12
N CYS A 63 0.34 4.85 16.05
CA CYS A 63 0.62 5.52 14.78
C CYS A 63 -0.55 6.42 14.39
N LEU A 64 -0.25 7.64 13.93
CA LEU A 64 -1.23 8.56 13.34
C LEU A 64 -0.99 8.62 11.83
N ILE A 65 -2.02 8.37 11.04
CA ILE A 65 -1.98 8.52 9.58
C ILE A 65 -2.73 9.79 9.18
N LEU A 66 -2.03 10.72 8.55
CA LEU A 66 -2.64 11.92 7.97
C LEU A 66 -3.05 11.66 6.52
N GLY A 67 -4.35 11.47 6.30
CA GLY A 67 -4.97 11.28 4.98
C GLY A 67 -5.66 9.92 4.80
N ALA A 68 -6.42 9.76 3.71
CA ALA A 68 -7.24 8.56 3.45
C ALA A 68 -7.14 8.02 2.00
N GLY A 69 -6.15 8.49 1.24
CA GLY A 69 -5.90 8.06 -0.14
C GLY A 69 -5.16 6.72 -0.26
N GLY A 70 -4.79 6.34 -1.48
CA GLY A 70 -4.17 5.03 -1.77
C GLY A 70 -2.88 4.74 -0.98
N ALA A 71 -2.03 5.75 -0.76
CA ALA A 71 -0.82 5.59 0.06
C ALA A 71 -1.14 5.39 1.55
N ALA A 72 -2.08 6.19 2.10
CA ALA A 72 -2.53 6.05 3.48
C ALA A 72 -3.10 4.64 3.76
N ARG A 73 -3.89 4.10 2.82
CA ARG A 73 -4.41 2.73 2.88
C ARG A 73 -3.31 1.68 2.85
N ALA A 74 -2.30 1.84 2.01
CA ALA A 74 -1.15 0.94 1.95
C ALA A 74 -0.33 0.95 3.25
N ILE A 75 -0.12 2.13 3.84
CA ILE A 75 0.56 2.29 5.13
C ILE A 75 -0.27 1.68 6.26
N ALA A 76 -1.58 1.92 6.30
CA ALA A 76 -2.47 1.30 7.28
C ALA A 76 -2.40 -0.23 7.24
N PHE A 77 -2.39 -0.81 6.03
CA PHE A 77 -2.19 -2.25 5.84
C PHE A 77 -0.82 -2.72 6.37
N ALA A 78 0.27 -2.00 6.07
CA ALA A 78 1.59 -2.33 6.57
C ALA A 78 1.65 -2.30 8.11
N LEU A 79 1.14 -1.23 8.73
CA LEU A 79 1.13 -1.07 10.18
C LEU A 79 0.30 -2.18 10.87
N ALA A 80 -0.90 -2.45 10.36
CA ALA A 80 -1.78 -3.49 10.90
C ALA A 80 -1.12 -4.88 10.88
N ASN A 81 -0.35 -5.19 9.83
CA ASN A 81 0.36 -6.47 9.71
C ASN A 81 1.68 -6.54 10.49
N ASN A 82 2.14 -5.44 11.09
CA ASN A 82 3.44 -5.36 11.79
C ASN A 82 3.29 -5.08 13.29
N GLY A 83 2.12 -5.39 13.86
CA GLY A 83 1.94 -5.45 15.32
C GLY A 83 2.00 -4.11 16.04
N VAL A 84 1.62 -3.02 15.35
CA VAL A 84 1.37 -1.73 16.02
C VAL A 84 0.25 -1.88 17.05
N LYS A 85 0.28 -1.06 18.10
CA LYS A 85 -0.75 -1.05 19.14
C LYS A 85 -2.04 -0.37 18.68
N SER A 86 -1.94 0.73 17.95
CA SER A 86 -3.09 1.46 17.43
C SER A 86 -2.74 2.26 16.18
N ILE A 87 -3.75 2.48 15.34
CA ILE A 87 -3.71 3.36 14.17
C ILE A 87 -4.86 4.36 14.36
N SER A 88 -4.56 5.63 14.24
CA SER A 88 -5.54 6.74 14.29
C SER A 88 -5.42 7.63 13.07
#